data_AF-A0A0E3S6D4-F1
#
_entry.id   AF-A0A0E3S6D4-F1
#
_cell.length_a   1.000
_cell.length_b   1.000
_cell.length_c   1.000
_cell.angle_alpha   90.00
_cell.angle_beta   90.00
_cell.angle_gamma   90.00
#
_symmetry.space_group_name_H-M   'P 1'
#
loop_
_entity.id
_entity.type
_entity.pdbx_description
1 polymer ?
#
loop_
_entity_poly.entity_id
_entity_poly.type
_entity_poly.pdbx_seq_one_letter_code
_entity_poly.pdbx_strand_id
1 'polypeptide(L)'
;MSPVSEFIIISEFIIISEFIIISNFIIISEFIIISEFIIISNFIIISEFIMLRIIFLGTGGSLPTRNRNPSAVMVNREGELILFDCGEGTQQQMMRAKTGMMSLSSIFVSHFHADHFLGIPGLIQTMSFLGRKEPLTIYGPEGTGKFIELFKALGYFNLKYEIRGVELSPGDTVEGERYVVRALKTEHSIPSLGYALVENPRLGRFNREKAIELGVSPGPLFAKLQRGSPVEVDGRFVRPEEVMGIPRSGRTVVYTGDTRPCKAVLEASRDADLLIHDSSFADEMADWAEESMHSTAGEVAALAKEAGVRKLVLTHISSRYTDDVEPILKDSKKVFENVIVAEDLMELEIPYRPE
;
A
#
# COMPACT_ATOMS: atom_id res chain seq x y z
N MET A 1 16.24 -10.19 -30.42
CA MET A 1 15.61 -11.48 -30.03
C MET A 1 16.52 -12.62 -30.48
N SER A 2 17.13 -13.32 -29.52
CA SER A 2 17.73 -14.65 -29.73
C SER A 2 17.22 -15.51 -28.58
N PRO A 3 16.07 -16.19 -28.73
CA PRO A 3 15.52 -16.97 -27.63
C PRO A 3 16.38 -18.21 -27.38
N VAL A 4 16.66 -18.48 -26.11
CA VAL A 4 17.31 -19.72 -25.64
C VAL A 4 16.26 -20.79 -25.30
N SER A 5 14.96 -20.50 -25.46
CA SER A 5 13.83 -21.39 -25.16
C SER A 5 12.68 -21.27 -26.17
N GLU A 6 11.78 -22.28 -26.18
CA GLU A 6 10.54 -22.28 -26.95
C GLU A 6 9.44 -21.45 -26.23
N PHE A 7 8.62 -20.71 -26.98
CA PHE A 7 7.52 -19.91 -26.44
C PHE A 7 6.21 -20.18 -27.17
N ILE A 8 5.10 -20.22 -26.41
CA ILE A 8 3.72 -20.27 -26.94
C ILE A 8 2.96 -19.07 -26.38
N ILE A 9 2.54 -18.18 -27.29
CA ILE A 9 1.80 -16.96 -26.99
C ILE A 9 0.38 -17.13 -27.52
N ILE A 10 -0.62 -17.01 -26.64
CA ILE A 10 -2.04 -17.26 -26.96
C ILE A 10 -2.87 -15.95 -26.88
N SER A 11 -2.24 -14.82 -26.57
CA SER A 11 -2.86 -13.48 -26.41
C SER A 11 -1.97 -12.37 -26.99
N GLU A 12 -2.53 -11.17 -27.19
CA GLU A 12 -1.76 -9.97 -27.53
C GLU A 12 -0.81 -9.60 -26.38
N PHE A 13 0.44 -9.25 -26.70
CA PHE A 13 1.46 -8.85 -25.72
C PHE A 13 2.22 -7.62 -26.22
N ILE A 14 2.56 -6.72 -25.29
CA ILE A 14 3.39 -5.55 -25.55
C ILE A 14 4.61 -5.62 -24.63
N ILE A 15 5.80 -5.62 -25.23
CA ILE A 15 7.07 -5.63 -24.51
C ILE A 15 7.71 -4.25 -24.66
N ILE A 16 7.93 -3.56 -23.55
CA ILE A 16 8.48 -2.20 -23.52
C ILE A 16 9.91 -2.18 -22.93
N SER A 17 10.43 -3.31 -22.43
CA SER A 17 11.78 -3.45 -21.86
C SER A 17 12.51 -4.73 -22.30
N GLU A 18 13.83 -4.76 -22.14
CA GLU A 18 14.61 -6.00 -22.31
C GLU A 18 14.29 -7.02 -21.20
N PHE A 19 14.33 -8.31 -21.52
CA PHE A 19 14.06 -9.40 -20.57
C PHE A 19 14.85 -10.65 -20.96
N ILE A 20 15.20 -11.47 -19.97
CA ILE A 20 15.89 -12.77 -20.16
C ILE A 20 14.99 -13.88 -19.61
N ILE A 21 14.66 -14.84 -20.47
CA ILE A 21 13.88 -16.03 -20.11
C ILE A 21 14.78 -17.25 -20.22
N ILE A 22 14.85 -18.02 -19.12
CA ILE A 22 15.70 -19.22 -19.01
C ILE A 22 14.83 -20.49 -18.88
N SER A 23 13.51 -20.39 -19.09
CA SER A 23 12.55 -21.50 -18.97
C SER A 23 11.37 -21.37 -19.94
N ASN A 24 10.52 -22.41 -20.04
CA ASN A 24 9.33 -22.40 -20.89
C ASN A 24 8.17 -21.74 -20.13
N PHE A 25 7.38 -20.88 -20.79
CA PHE A 25 6.24 -20.21 -20.17
C PHE A 25 5.02 -20.17 -21.13
N ILE A 26 3.82 -20.11 -20.55
CA ILE A 26 2.55 -19.93 -21.29
C ILE A 26 1.85 -18.70 -20.73
N ILE A 27 1.47 -17.78 -21.63
CA ILE A 27 0.69 -16.59 -21.27
C ILE A 27 -0.70 -16.70 -21.84
N ILE A 28 -1.69 -16.60 -20.96
CA ILE A 28 -3.12 -16.83 -21.24
C ILE A 28 -3.93 -15.53 -21.10
N SER A 29 -3.32 -14.42 -20.64
CA SER A 29 -3.95 -13.11 -20.50
C SER A 29 -3.19 -12.01 -21.24
N GLU A 30 -3.80 -10.84 -21.43
CA GLU A 30 -3.06 -9.62 -21.81
C GLU A 30 -2.25 -9.13 -20.60
N PHE A 31 -1.02 -8.70 -20.81
CA PHE A 31 -0.11 -8.21 -19.76
C PHE A 31 0.88 -7.20 -20.36
N ILE A 32 1.29 -6.22 -19.56
CA ILE A 32 2.32 -5.25 -19.92
C ILE A 32 3.51 -5.47 -18.97
N ILE A 33 4.68 -5.72 -19.54
CA ILE A 33 5.93 -5.76 -18.78
C ILE A 33 6.60 -4.39 -18.89
N ILE A 34 6.76 -3.72 -17.74
CA ILE A 34 7.30 -2.35 -17.63
C ILE A 34 8.66 -2.35 -16.91
N SER A 35 9.16 -3.52 -16.46
CA SER A 35 10.41 -3.67 -15.69
C SER A 35 11.22 -4.89 -16.10
N GLU A 36 12.54 -4.81 -15.99
CA GLU A 36 13.45 -5.95 -16.17
C GLU A 36 13.24 -7.01 -15.08
N PHE A 37 13.09 -8.27 -15.46
CA PHE A 37 13.02 -9.41 -14.52
C PHE A 37 13.67 -10.67 -15.13
N ILE A 38 14.06 -11.62 -14.28
CA ILE A 38 14.54 -12.95 -14.69
C ILE A 38 13.55 -14.01 -14.24
N ILE A 39 13.06 -14.83 -15.18
CA ILE A 39 12.22 -15.99 -14.88
C ILE A 39 13.09 -17.24 -14.83
N ILE A 40 13.20 -17.82 -13.63
CA ILE A 40 14.05 -18.99 -13.35
C ILE A 40 13.21 -20.29 -13.21
N SER A 41 11.89 -20.23 -13.39
CA SER A 41 11.00 -21.41 -13.27
C SER A 41 9.75 -21.31 -14.16
N ASN A 42 9.22 -22.46 -14.57
CA ASN A 42 7.98 -22.54 -15.36
C ASN A 42 6.79 -22.02 -14.53
N PHE A 43 6.03 -21.06 -15.07
CA PHE A 43 4.77 -20.60 -14.47
C PHE A 43 3.69 -20.40 -15.53
N ILE A 44 2.43 -20.41 -15.10
CA ILE A 44 1.27 -19.99 -15.91
C ILE A 44 0.70 -18.72 -15.27
N ILE A 45 0.69 -17.60 -16.01
CA ILE A 45 -0.03 -16.40 -15.57
C ILE A 45 -1.49 -16.57 -16.01
N ILE A 46 -2.35 -16.91 -15.03
CA ILE A 46 -3.79 -17.16 -15.24
C ILE A 46 -4.63 -15.93 -14.83
N SER A 47 -4.05 -14.99 -14.08
CA SER A 47 -4.72 -13.75 -13.65
C SER A 47 -3.73 -12.63 -13.43
N GLU A 48 -4.19 -11.37 -13.54
CA GLU A 48 -3.46 -10.16 -13.12
C GLU A 48 -2.81 -10.39 -11.74
N PHE A 49 -1.47 -10.43 -11.69
CA PHE A 49 -0.74 -10.48 -10.43
C PHE A 49 -0.54 -9.04 -9.96
N ILE A 50 -1.54 -8.52 -9.25
CA ILE A 50 -1.45 -7.19 -8.63
C ILE A 50 -0.48 -7.30 -7.46
N MET A 51 0.77 -6.88 -7.65
CA MET A 51 1.73 -6.79 -6.56
C MET A 51 1.35 -5.62 -5.65
N LEU A 52 1.10 -5.91 -4.37
CA LEU A 52 0.95 -4.91 -3.31
C LEU A 52 2.11 -5.09 -2.33
N ARG A 53 3.00 -4.12 -2.28
CA ARG A 53 4.18 -4.13 -1.43
C ARG A 53 4.19 -2.90 -0.52
N ILE A 54 4.53 -3.13 0.74
CA ILE A 54 4.74 -2.09 1.74
C ILE A 54 6.23 -1.97 1.99
N ILE A 55 6.77 -0.76 1.94
CA ILE A 55 8.18 -0.48 2.18
C ILE A 55 8.26 0.57 3.27
N PHE A 56 8.91 0.22 4.38
CA PHE A 56 9.04 1.10 5.54
C PHE A 56 10.26 1.99 5.34
N LEU A 57 10.07 3.20 4.84
CA LEU A 57 11.17 4.13 4.59
C LEU A 57 11.67 4.77 5.88
N GLY A 58 10.82 4.94 6.88
CA GLY A 58 11.20 5.39 8.21
C GLY A 58 10.24 4.88 9.27
N THR A 59 10.80 4.46 10.38
CA THR A 59 10.10 3.72 11.45
C THR A 59 10.31 4.32 12.84
N GLY A 60 11.05 5.42 12.95
CA GLY A 60 11.34 6.10 14.21
C GLY A 60 10.30 7.16 14.54
N GLY A 61 10.02 7.34 15.83
CA GLY A 61 9.13 8.39 16.31
C GLY A 61 9.84 9.62 16.85
N SER A 62 9.24 10.79 16.61
CA SER A 62 9.66 12.15 17.01
C SER A 62 11.01 12.65 16.48
N LEU A 63 12.06 11.84 16.56
CA LEU A 63 13.43 12.22 16.23
C LEU A 63 14.09 11.16 15.34
N PRO A 64 14.89 11.56 14.34
CA PRO A 64 15.75 10.64 13.63
C PRO A 64 16.76 10.02 14.60
N THR A 65 17.04 8.74 14.40
CA THR A 65 18.10 8.02 15.12
C THR A 65 19.10 7.45 14.12
N ARG A 66 20.19 6.84 14.60
CA ARG A 66 21.17 6.21 13.71
C ARG A 66 20.54 5.12 12.83
N ASN A 67 19.53 4.42 13.33
CA ASN A 67 18.98 3.22 12.71
C ASN A 67 17.54 3.39 12.22
N ARG A 68 16.87 4.49 12.57
CA ARG A 68 15.44 4.73 12.27
C ARG A 68 15.22 6.17 11.85
N ASN A 69 14.78 6.36 10.61
CA ASN A 69 14.37 7.63 10.04
C ASN A 69 12.96 8.01 10.52
N PRO A 70 12.60 9.31 10.53
CA PRO A 70 11.23 9.78 10.73
C PRO A 70 10.21 9.09 9.82
N SER A 71 8.96 9.03 10.27
CA SER A 71 7.86 8.26 9.69
C SER A 71 7.71 8.46 8.18
N ALA A 72 7.78 7.34 7.45
CA ALA A 72 7.42 7.27 6.05
C ALA A 72 7.17 5.81 5.65
N VAL A 73 5.97 5.50 5.16
CA VAL A 73 5.59 4.17 4.69
C VAL A 73 5.12 4.26 3.25
N MET A 74 5.86 3.62 2.35
CA MET A 74 5.52 3.56 0.93
C MET A 74 4.66 2.34 0.65
N VAL A 75 3.57 2.54 -0.09
CA VAL A 75 2.83 1.49 -0.77
C VAL A 75 3.23 1.50 -2.25
N ASN A 76 3.70 0.36 -2.75
CA ASN A 76 3.86 0.12 -4.17
C ASN A 76 2.77 -0.83 -4.62
N ARG A 77 1.84 -0.31 -5.42
CA ARG A 77 0.73 -1.05 -5.99
C ARG A 77 0.86 -1.03 -7.52
N GLU A 78 1.34 -2.14 -8.09
CA GLU A 78 1.52 -2.27 -9.55
C GLU A 78 2.41 -1.16 -10.16
N GLY A 79 3.40 -0.67 -9.41
CA GLY A 79 4.28 0.41 -9.85
C GLY A 79 3.76 1.82 -9.54
N GLU A 80 2.47 1.96 -9.21
CA GLU A 80 1.97 3.19 -8.56
C GLU A 80 2.56 3.28 -7.16
N LEU A 81 3.16 4.43 -6.84
CA LEU A 81 3.71 4.69 -5.52
C LEU A 81 2.77 5.64 -4.77
N ILE A 82 2.41 5.25 -3.55
CA ILE A 82 1.65 6.05 -2.59
C ILE A 82 2.49 6.13 -1.33
N LEU A 83 2.50 7.28 -0.68
CA LEU A 83 3.27 7.47 0.54
C LEU A 83 2.33 7.85 1.70
N PHE A 84 2.36 7.07 2.78
CA PHE A 84 1.80 7.45 4.07
C PHE A 84 2.90 8.09 4.92
N ASP A 85 2.72 9.38 5.22
CA ASP A 85 3.71 10.26 5.82
C ASP A 85 5.05 10.40 5.09
N CYS A 86 5.69 11.53 5.27
CA CYS A 86 6.91 11.91 4.59
C CYS A 86 7.79 12.75 5.52
N GLY A 87 8.30 12.12 6.57
CA GLY A 87 9.26 12.71 7.48
C GLY A 87 10.56 13.16 6.81
N GLU A 88 11.34 13.98 7.51
CA GLU A 88 12.65 14.41 7.02
C GLU A 88 13.52 13.20 6.62
N GLY A 89 14.27 13.32 5.51
CA GLY A 89 15.13 12.24 5.00
C GLY A 89 14.43 11.21 4.12
N THR A 90 13.09 11.23 3.98
CA THR A 90 12.34 10.24 3.18
C THR A 90 12.88 10.05 1.77
N GLN A 91 13.22 11.13 1.05
CA GLN A 91 13.79 11.03 -0.30
C GLN A 91 15.11 10.24 -0.36
N GLN A 92 15.94 10.30 0.69
CA GLN A 92 17.20 9.57 0.78
C GLN A 92 16.92 8.09 1.07
N GLN A 93 15.92 7.81 1.91
CA GLN A 93 15.44 6.45 2.17
C GLN A 93 14.87 5.81 0.89
N MET A 94 14.12 6.57 0.07
CA MET A 94 13.66 6.12 -1.25
C MET A 94 14.83 5.75 -2.19
N MET A 95 15.92 6.54 -2.15
CA MET A 95 17.13 6.22 -2.93
C MET A 95 17.81 4.95 -2.43
N ARG A 96 17.90 4.75 -1.10
CA ARG A 96 18.48 3.53 -0.49
C ARG A 96 17.65 2.29 -0.80
N ALA A 97 16.33 2.39 -0.70
CA ALA A 97 15.37 1.34 -1.06
C ALA A 97 15.23 1.13 -2.59
N LYS A 98 15.79 2.02 -3.41
CA LYS A 98 15.68 1.99 -4.88
C LYS A 98 14.23 1.96 -5.37
N THR A 99 13.32 2.62 -4.65
CA THR A 99 11.89 2.66 -5.02
C THR A 99 11.64 3.49 -6.28
N GLY A 100 12.56 4.40 -6.61
CA GLY A 100 12.25 5.54 -7.48
C GLY A 100 11.30 6.52 -6.79
N MET A 101 10.99 7.62 -7.47
CA MET A 101 10.07 8.66 -6.98
C MET A 101 9.15 9.25 -8.05
N MET A 102 9.40 8.93 -9.33
CA MET A 102 8.68 9.55 -10.44
C MET A 102 7.26 9.01 -10.61
N SER A 103 6.99 7.79 -10.16
CA SER A 103 5.65 7.19 -10.13
C SER A 103 4.89 7.45 -8.82
N LEU A 104 5.41 8.32 -7.94
CA LEU A 104 4.68 8.79 -6.77
C LEU A 104 3.44 9.56 -7.20
N SER A 105 2.26 9.00 -6.96
CA SER A 105 0.98 9.61 -7.33
C SER A 105 0.48 10.54 -6.23
N SER A 106 0.66 10.12 -4.97
CA SER A 106 0.06 10.79 -3.83
C SER A 106 0.86 10.63 -2.54
N ILE A 107 0.73 11.61 -1.66
CA ILE A 107 1.21 11.57 -0.27
C ILE A 107 0.00 11.79 0.63
N PHE A 108 -0.16 10.94 1.63
CA PHE A 108 -1.19 11.02 2.65
C PHE A 108 -0.51 11.32 4.00
N VAL A 109 -0.68 12.54 4.48
CA VAL A 109 -0.11 13.03 5.73
C VAL A 109 -1.08 12.73 6.86
N SER A 110 -0.67 11.98 7.87
CA SER A 110 -1.50 11.67 9.03
C SER A 110 -1.77 12.93 9.85
N HIS A 111 -0.72 13.71 10.15
CA HIS A 111 -0.78 14.94 10.90
C HIS A 111 0.46 15.82 10.71
N PHE A 112 0.40 17.08 11.16
CA PHE A 112 1.46 18.08 10.96
C PHE A 112 2.47 18.17 12.11
N HIS A 113 2.95 17.03 12.62
CA HIS A 113 4.21 16.97 13.38
C HIS A 113 5.41 16.82 12.45
N ALA A 114 6.53 17.43 12.84
CA ALA A 114 7.70 17.65 11.98
C ALA A 114 8.21 16.35 11.32
N ASP A 115 8.24 15.27 12.08
CA ASP A 115 8.68 13.94 11.70
C ASP A 115 7.73 13.20 10.74
N HIS A 116 6.58 13.79 10.38
CA HIS A 116 5.61 13.22 9.44
C HIS A 116 5.51 13.98 8.11
N PHE A 117 5.99 15.23 8.01
CA PHE A 117 5.81 16.01 6.77
C PHE A 117 7.01 16.82 6.29
N LEU A 118 8.06 17.03 7.10
CA LEU A 118 9.18 17.90 6.70
C LEU A 118 10.04 17.34 5.56
N GLY A 119 9.86 16.08 5.16
CA GLY A 119 10.48 15.52 3.96
C GLY A 119 9.83 15.99 2.65
N ILE A 120 8.57 16.43 2.69
CA ILE A 120 7.79 16.78 1.49
C ILE A 120 8.46 17.90 0.66
N PRO A 121 8.89 19.04 1.24
CA PRO A 121 9.48 20.13 0.47
C PRO A 121 10.72 19.71 -0.33
N GLY A 122 11.58 18.89 0.28
CA GLY A 122 12.79 18.36 -0.37
C GLY A 122 12.46 17.37 -1.48
N LEU A 123 11.53 16.45 -1.22
CA LEU A 123 11.08 15.45 -2.20
C LEU A 123 10.46 16.11 -3.44
N ILE A 124 9.60 17.11 -3.25
CA ILE A 124 8.98 17.86 -4.36
C ILE A 124 10.04 18.52 -5.25
N GLN A 125 11.03 19.17 -4.65
CA GLN A 125 12.08 19.85 -5.40
C GLN A 125 12.97 18.85 -6.14
N THR A 126 13.32 17.72 -5.52
CA THR A 126 14.07 16.65 -6.17
C THR A 126 13.30 16.09 -7.37
N MET A 127 12.00 15.81 -7.26
CA MET A 127 11.18 15.38 -8.40
C MET A 127 11.11 16.45 -9.51
N SER A 128 11.02 17.74 -9.16
CA SER A 128 11.04 18.84 -10.13
C SER A 128 12.38 18.88 -10.89
N PHE A 129 13.48 18.70 -10.16
CA PHE A 129 14.84 18.66 -10.71
C PHE A 129 15.03 17.47 -11.65
N LEU A 130 14.49 16.30 -11.30
CA LEU A 130 14.46 15.09 -12.13
C LEU A 130 13.46 15.15 -13.29
N GLY A 131 12.78 16.29 -13.49
CA GLY A 131 11.98 16.55 -14.68
C GLY A 131 10.53 16.07 -14.60
N ARG A 132 9.98 15.86 -13.40
CA ARG A 132 8.57 15.47 -13.23
C ARG A 132 7.63 16.45 -13.92
N LYS A 133 6.59 15.89 -14.53
CA LYS A 133 5.50 16.62 -15.23
C LYS A 133 4.13 16.32 -14.64
N GLU A 134 3.92 15.08 -14.20
CA GLU A 134 2.65 14.67 -13.62
C GLU A 134 2.35 15.41 -12.31
N PRO A 135 1.09 15.80 -12.06
CA PRO A 135 0.69 16.38 -10.78
C PRO A 135 1.02 15.48 -9.59
N LEU A 136 1.31 16.08 -8.44
CA LEU A 136 1.37 15.38 -7.16
C LEU A 136 0.25 15.90 -6.26
N THR A 137 -0.54 14.99 -5.70
CA THR A 137 -1.60 15.35 -4.74
C THR A 137 -1.19 14.96 -3.33
N ILE A 138 -1.28 15.92 -2.42
CA ILE A 138 -1.01 15.74 -0.99
C ILE A 138 -2.35 15.81 -0.28
N TYR A 139 -2.72 14.71 0.35
CA TYR A 139 -3.89 14.57 1.19
C TYR A 139 -3.46 14.66 2.65
N GLY A 140 -4.30 15.26 3.50
CA GLY A 140 -4.01 15.34 4.92
C GLY A 140 -5.14 16.01 5.70
N PRO A 141 -4.99 16.20 7.01
CA PRO A 141 -6.00 16.89 7.82
C PRO A 141 -6.08 18.39 7.48
N GLU A 142 -6.95 19.09 8.20
CA GLU A 142 -7.02 20.56 8.20
C GLU A 142 -5.61 21.19 8.26
N GLY A 143 -5.36 22.16 7.38
CA GLY A 143 -4.05 22.80 7.24
C GLY A 143 -3.25 22.33 6.04
N THR A 144 -3.68 21.26 5.35
CA THR A 144 -3.00 20.76 4.13
C THR A 144 -2.96 21.80 3.03
N GLY A 145 -4.06 22.53 2.78
CA GLY A 145 -4.05 23.60 1.78
C GLY A 145 -3.05 24.70 2.11
N LYS A 146 -3.08 25.16 3.36
CA LYS A 146 -2.16 26.18 3.90
C LYS A 146 -0.70 25.75 3.85
N PHE A 147 -0.40 24.48 4.14
CA PHE A 147 0.94 23.93 4.03
C PHE A 147 1.47 24.07 2.58
N ILE A 148 0.65 23.73 1.58
CA ILE A 148 1.06 23.87 0.17
C ILE A 148 1.29 25.32 -0.23
N GLU A 149 0.47 26.26 0.25
CA GLU A 149 0.68 27.69 0.03
C GLU A 149 2.00 28.18 0.63
N LEU A 150 2.27 27.82 1.89
CA LEU A 150 3.51 28.18 2.59
C LEU A 150 4.73 27.55 1.92
N PHE A 151 4.64 26.29 1.50
CA PHE A 151 5.69 25.62 0.74
C PHE A 151 5.98 26.35 -0.57
N LYS A 152 4.95 26.74 -1.34
CA LYS A 152 5.13 27.48 -2.60
C LYS A 152 5.81 28.85 -2.39
N ALA A 153 5.69 29.42 -1.19
CA ALA A 153 6.38 30.64 -0.80
C ALA A 153 7.79 30.39 -0.21
N LEU A 154 8.17 29.14 0.05
CA LEU A 154 9.39 28.78 0.76
C LEU A 154 10.61 28.73 -0.18
N GLY A 155 11.26 29.86 -0.37
CA GLY A 155 12.52 29.94 -1.13
C GLY A 155 12.33 30.23 -2.62
N TYR A 156 13.39 30.02 -3.41
CA TYR A 156 13.41 30.37 -4.84
C TYR A 156 13.50 29.11 -5.70
N PHE A 157 12.37 28.69 -6.26
CA PHE A 157 12.30 27.56 -7.19
C PHE A 157 11.22 27.78 -8.24
N ASN A 158 11.31 27.00 -9.33
CA ASN A 158 10.27 26.94 -10.35
C ASN A 158 9.81 25.49 -10.50
N LEU A 159 8.59 25.20 -10.03
CA LEU A 159 8.01 23.86 -10.14
C LEU A 159 7.54 23.62 -11.57
N LYS A 160 7.98 22.50 -12.16
CA LYS A 160 7.63 22.11 -13.53
C LYS A 160 6.37 21.23 -13.62
N TYR A 161 5.70 21.02 -12.50
CA TYR A 161 4.50 20.20 -12.35
C TYR A 161 3.61 20.76 -11.23
N GLU A 162 2.35 20.37 -11.24
CA GLU A 162 1.35 20.86 -10.30
C GLU A 162 1.44 20.16 -8.94
N ILE A 163 1.33 20.93 -7.86
CA ILE A 163 1.17 20.42 -6.49
C ILE A 163 -0.21 20.82 -5.99
N ARG A 164 -1.01 19.82 -5.62
CA ARG A 164 -2.36 19.95 -5.07
C ARG A 164 -2.35 19.57 -3.59
N GLY A 165 -2.99 20.39 -2.76
CA GLY A 165 -3.28 20.06 -1.37
C GLY A 165 -4.78 19.82 -1.23
N VAL A 166 -5.17 18.69 -0.66
CA VAL A 166 -6.57 18.31 -0.42
C VAL A 166 -6.72 17.98 1.05
N GLU A 167 -7.57 18.74 1.73
CA GLU A 167 -7.92 18.47 3.12
C GLU A 167 -8.96 17.35 3.17
N LEU A 168 -8.74 16.40 4.08
CA LEU A 168 -9.62 15.27 4.34
C LEU A 168 -10.16 15.36 5.77
N SER A 169 -11.38 14.88 5.94
CA SER A 169 -12.03 14.62 7.21
C SER A 169 -12.19 13.10 7.43
N PRO A 170 -12.34 12.64 8.68
CA PRO A 170 -12.66 11.24 8.93
C PRO A 170 -13.91 10.78 8.16
N GLY A 171 -13.78 9.66 7.43
CA GLY A 171 -14.81 9.11 6.56
C GLY A 171 -14.68 9.49 5.09
N ASP A 172 -13.87 10.50 4.76
CA ASP A 172 -13.61 10.86 3.37
C ASP A 172 -12.86 9.75 2.63
N THR A 173 -13.09 9.67 1.32
CA THR A 173 -12.54 8.64 0.46
C THR A 173 -11.83 9.25 -0.74
N VAL A 174 -10.66 8.68 -1.07
CA VAL A 174 -9.89 9.00 -2.27
C VAL A 174 -9.90 7.77 -3.17
N GLU A 175 -10.50 7.90 -4.35
CA GLU A 175 -10.62 6.82 -5.32
C GLU A 175 -9.31 6.62 -6.11
N GLY A 176 -8.84 5.38 -6.17
CA GLY A 176 -7.84 4.90 -7.13
C GLY A 176 -8.50 4.03 -8.20
N GLU A 177 -7.70 3.47 -9.13
CA GLU A 177 -8.27 2.72 -10.27
C GLU A 177 -9.02 1.45 -9.84
N ARG A 178 -8.52 0.74 -8.82
CA ARG A 178 -9.13 -0.48 -8.27
C ARG A 178 -9.04 -0.60 -6.75
N TYR A 179 -8.95 0.53 -6.08
CA TYR A 179 -8.88 0.63 -4.62
C TYR A 179 -9.41 1.99 -4.17
N VAL A 180 -9.66 2.11 -2.88
CA VAL A 180 -9.99 3.37 -2.22
C VAL A 180 -9.08 3.56 -1.02
N VAL A 181 -8.63 4.79 -0.78
CA VAL A 181 -8.02 5.18 0.51
C VAL A 181 -9.07 5.91 1.32
N ARG A 182 -9.42 5.38 2.48
CA ARG A 182 -10.39 5.99 3.41
C ARG A 182 -9.63 6.67 4.54
N ALA A 183 -9.96 7.92 4.84
CA ALA A 183 -9.46 8.59 6.02
C ALA A 183 -10.24 8.12 7.26
N LEU A 184 -9.53 7.82 8.35
CA LEU A 184 -10.13 7.44 9.64
C LEU A 184 -9.72 8.43 10.73
N LYS A 185 -10.62 8.59 11.70
CA LYS A 185 -10.35 9.38 12.89
C LYS A 185 -9.31 8.67 13.76
N THR A 186 -8.35 9.43 14.26
CA THR A 186 -7.36 9.00 15.26
C THR A 186 -7.48 9.84 16.54
N GLU A 187 -6.77 9.44 17.59
CA GLU A 187 -6.71 10.15 18.86
C GLU A 187 -5.28 10.58 19.13
N HIS A 188 -4.96 11.82 18.79
CA HIS A 188 -3.65 12.41 18.98
C HIS A 188 -3.73 13.87 19.47
N SER A 189 -2.60 14.46 19.83
CA SER A 189 -2.49 15.80 20.44
C SER A 189 -2.91 16.95 19.49
N ILE A 190 -2.87 16.71 18.18
CA ILE A 190 -3.28 17.66 17.13
C ILE A 190 -4.25 16.97 16.14
N PRO A 191 -4.92 17.73 15.25
CA PRO A 191 -5.72 17.13 14.18
C PRO A 191 -4.92 16.07 13.42
N SER A 192 -5.45 14.86 13.41
CA SER A 192 -4.77 13.67 12.89
C SER A 192 -5.76 12.74 12.20
N LEU A 193 -5.24 11.98 11.23
CA LEU A 193 -5.94 10.97 10.46
C LEU A 193 -5.10 9.71 10.34
N GLY A 194 -5.77 8.56 10.32
CA GLY A 194 -5.23 7.34 9.74
C GLY A 194 -5.78 7.11 8.33
N TYR A 195 -5.28 6.08 7.66
CA TYR A 195 -5.66 5.72 6.30
C TYR A 195 -5.84 4.22 6.13
N ALA A 196 -6.95 3.82 5.51
CA ALA A 196 -7.22 2.44 5.13
C ALA A 196 -7.25 2.35 3.59
N LEU A 197 -6.25 1.69 3.03
CA LEU A 197 -6.23 1.32 1.62
C LEU A 197 -6.99 0.01 1.46
N VAL A 198 -8.12 0.06 0.75
CA VAL A 198 -9.02 -1.06 0.53
C VAL A 198 -9.10 -1.34 -0.96
N GLU A 199 -8.58 -2.47 -1.42
CA GLU A 199 -8.75 -2.90 -2.80
C GLU A 199 -10.18 -3.36 -3.07
N ASN A 200 -10.65 -3.10 -4.28
CA ASN A 200 -11.96 -3.56 -4.74
C ASN A 200 -12.03 -5.10 -4.72
N PRO A 201 -13.23 -5.68 -4.53
CA PRO A 201 -13.42 -7.11 -4.68
C PRO A 201 -12.93 -7.58 -6.05
N ARG A 202 -12.17 -8.68 -6.03
CA ARG A 202 -11.78 -9.38 -7.24
C ARG A 202 -12.95 -10.21 -7.76
N LEU A 203 -12.98 -10.36 -9.07
CA LEU A 203 -13.91 -11.27 -9.73
C LEU A 203 -13.75 -12.69 -9.17
N GLY A 204 -14.88 -13.40 -9.08
CA GLY A 204 -14.89 -14.82 -8.73
C GLY A 204 -14.13 -15.66 -9.75
N ARG A 205 -13.72 -16.87 -9.35
CA ARG A 205 -13.05 -17.78 -10.28
C ARG A 205 -13.99 -18.17 -11.42
N PHE A 206 -13.48 -18.09 -12.65
CA PHE A 206 -14.22 -18.56 -13.83
C PHE A 206 -14.25 -20.09 -13.85
N ASN A 207 -15.44 -20.67 -13.92
CA ASN A 207 -15.67 -22.10 -14.07
C ASN A 207 -15.66 -22.46 -15.55
N ARG A 208 -14.49 -22.89 -16.04
CA ARG A 208 -14.26 -23.23 -17.44
C ARG A 208 -15.12 -24.40 -17.89
N GLU A 209 -15.19 -25.44 -17.07
CA GLU A 209 -15.92 -26.67 -17.37
C GLU A 209 -17.41 -26.34 -17.60
N LYS A 210 -18.00 -25.56 -16.68
CA LYS A 210 -19.39 -25.12 -16.78
C LYS A 210 -19.65 -24.22 -17.98
N ALA A 211 -18.71 -23.32 -18.33
CA ALA A 211 -18.86 -22.48 -19.51
C ALA A 211 -18.89 -23.32 -20.82
N ILE A 212 -18.05 -24.34 -20.91
CA ILE A 212 -18.02 -25.28 -22.05
C ILE A 212 -19.31 -26.11 -22.10
N GLU A 213 -19.80 -26.59 -20.95
CA GLU A 213 -21.09 -27.30 -20.84
C GLU A 213 -22.27 -26.45 -21.31
N LEU A 214 -22.20 -25.13 -21.11
CA LEU A 214 -23.20 -24.16 -21.60
C LEU A 214 -23.00 -23.78 -23.07
N GLY A 215 -22.07 -24.43 -23.78
CA GLY A 215 -21.80 -24.23 -25.20
C GLY A 215 -20.87 -23.06 -25.52
N VAL A 216 -20.30 -22.39 -24.50
CA VAL A 216 -19.42 -21.23 -24.73
C VAL A 216 -18.06 -21.71 -25.24
N SER A 217 -17.70 -21.29 -26.45
CA SER A 217 -16.38 -21.57 -27.02
C SER A 217 -15.27 -20.88 -26.24
N PRO A 218 -14.15 -21.57 -25.93
CA PRO A 218 -12.98 -20.96 -25.31
C PRO A 218 -12.42 -19.79 -26.12
N GLY A 219 -11.82 -18.81 -25.42
CA GLY A 219 -11.17 -17.65 -26.03
C GLY A 219 -11.99 -16.35 -25.82
N PRO A 220 -12.30 -15.57 -26.87
CA PRO A 220 -12.90 -14.24 -26.72
C PRO A 220 -14.21 -14.20 -25.92
N LEU A 221 -15.02 -15.27 -26.01
CA LEU A 221 -16.29 -15.36 -25.30
C LEU A 221 -16.10 -15.55 -23.78
N PHE A 222 -15.08 -16.29 -23.36
CA PHE A 222 -14.72 -16.40 -21.94
C PHE A 222 -14.27 -15.05 -21.38
N ALA A 223 -13.45 -14.31 -22.13
CA ALA A 223 -13.01 -12.98 -21.71
C ALA A 223 -14.19 -12.01 -21.59
N LYS A 224 -15.18 -12.12 -22.49
CA LYS A 224 -16.41 -11.31 -22.44
C LYS A 224 -17.23 -11.61 -21.19
N LEU A 225 -17.42 -12.90 -20.84
CA LEU A 225 -18.10 -13.32 -19.60
C LEU A 225 -17.35 -12.87 -18.34
N GLN A 226 -16.02 -13.03 -18.31
CA GLN A 226 -15.19 -12.58 -17.19
C GLN A 226 -15.24 -11.06 -16.99
N ARG A 227 -15.39 -10.28 -18.07
CA ARG A 227 -15.60 -8.82 -18.01
C ARG A 227 -17.04 -8.42 -17.66
N GLY A 228 -17.88 -9.36 -17.24
CA GLY A 228 -19.25 -9.08 -16.82
C GLY A 228 -20.24 -8.90 -17.98
N SER A 229 -19.87 -9.22 -19.22
CA SER A 229 -20.74 -9.11 -20.38
C SER A 229 -21.34 -10.47 -20.76
N PRO A 230 -22.67 -10.57 -20.97
CA PRO A 230 -23.28 -11.81 -21.42
C PRO A 230 -22.84 -12.18 -22.86
N VAL A 231 -22.90 -13.46 -23.16
CA VAL A 231 -22.54 -14.03 -24.46
C VAL A 231 -23.73 -14.83 -25.00
N GLU A 232 -24.06 -14.63 -26.27
CA GLU A 232 -25.04 -15.44 -26.98
C GLU A 232 -24.37 -16.68 -27.58
N VAL A 233 -24.96 -17.85 -27.32
CA VAL A 233 -24.56 -19.15 -27.85
C VAL A 233 -25.83 -19.90 -28.24
N ASP A 234 -25.93 -20.33 -29.50
CA ASP A 234 -27.07 -21.12 -30.02
C ASP A 234 -28.46 -20.52 -29.70
N GLY A 235 -28.57 -19.19 -29.73
CA GLY A 235 -29.81 -18.44 -29.44
C GLY A 235 -30.14 -18.29 -27.95
N ARG A 236 -29.25 -18.73 -27.04
CA ARG A 236 -29.34 -18.52 -25.59
C ARG A 236 -28.25 -17.55 -25.12
N PHE A 237 -28.60 -16.65 -24.21
CA PHE A 237 -27.60 -15.86 -23.49
C PHE A 237 -27.07 -16.64 -22.27
N VAL A 238 -25.77 -16.86 -22.25
CA VAL A 238 -25.02 -17.25 -21.06
C VAL A 238 -24.59 -15.99 -20.32
N ARG A 239 -24.89 -15.91 -19.03
CA ARG A 239 -24.57 -14.77 -18.18
C ARG A 239 -23.34 -15.03 -17.31
N PRO A 240 -22.57 -13.98 -16.94
CA PRO A 240 -21.40 -14.11 -16.08
C PRO A 240 -21.69 -14.88 -14.78
N GLU A 241 -22.84 -14.64 -14.14
CA GLU A 241 -23.19 -15.26 -12.86
C GLU A 241 -23.41 -16.78 -12.98
N GLU A 242 -23.65 -17.29 -14.18
CA GLU A 242 -23.77 -18.73 -14.42
C GLU A 242 -22.41 -19.42 -14.40
N VAL A 243 -21.31 -18.71 -14.67
CA VAL A 243 -19.97 -19.30 -14.86
C VAL A 243 -18.90 -18.71 -13.94
N MET A 244 -19.21 -17.63 -13.22
CA MET A 244 -18.31 -16.99 -12.25
C MET A 244 -18.64 -17.46 -10.83
N GLY A 245 -17.60 -17.75 -10.03
CA GLY A 245 -17.74 -17.98 -8.60
C GLY A 245 -18.09 -16.70 -7.81
N ILE A 246 -18.20 -16.82 -6.49
CA ILE A 246 -18.41 -15.66 -5.61
C ILE A 246 -17.25 -14.65 -5.75
N PRO A 247 -17.53 -13.33 -5.70
CA PRO A 247 -16.48 -12.32 -5.63
C PRO A 247 -15.52 -12.61 -4.47
N ARG A 248 -14.23 -12.40 -4.72
CA ARG A 248 -13.16 -12.66 -3.77
C ARG A 248 -12.70 -11.34 -3.18
N SER A 249 -12.45 -11.28 -1.89
CA SER A 249 -12.02 -10.04 -1.24
C SER A 249 -10.72 -9.51 -1.86
N GLY A 250 -10.66 -8.17 -2.00
CA GLY A 250 -9.42 -7.43 -2.17
C GLY A 250 -8.62 -7.41 -0.87
N ARG A 251 -7.41 -6.84 -0.91
CA ARG A 251 -6.58 -6.65 0.29
C ARG A 251 -6.94 -5.35 1.01
N THR A 252 -6.79 -5.36 2.33
CA THR A 252 -6.94 -4.16 3.17
C THR A 252 -5.68 -3.90 3.98
N VAL A 253 -5.12 -2.70 3.85
CA VAL A 253 -3.97 -2.21 4.62
C VAL A 253 -4.39 -0.96 5.38
N VAL A 254 -4.21 -0.97 6.71
CA VAL A 254 -4.51 0.18 7.57
C VAL A 254 -3.20 0.75 8.12
N TYR A 255 -3.04 2.06 8.00
CA TYR A 255 -1.96 2.85 8.57
C TYR A 255 -2.55 3.89 9.53
N THR A 256 -2.10 3.95 10.77
CA THR A 256 -2.73 4.84 11.75
C THR A 256 -2.13 6.24 11.81
N GLY A 257 -0.87 6.43 11.42
CA GLY A 257 -0.09 7.54 11.97
C GLY A 257 -0.01 7.42 13.50
N ASP A 258 0.19 8.56 14.17
CA ASP A 258 0.29 8.61 15.63
C ASP A 258 -1.09 8.64 16.26
N THR A 259 -1.30 7.77 17.26
CA THR A 259 -2.61 7.68 17.91
C THR A 259 -2.54 6.89 19.21
N ARG A 260 -3.44 7.20 20.14
CA ARG A 260 -3.94 6.23 21.14
C ARG A 260 -4.78 5.15 20.47
N PRO A 261 -4.93 3.95 21.06
CA PRO A 261 -5.86 2.95 20.57
C PRO A 261 -7.28 3.52 20.65
N CYS A 262 -8.01 3.53 19.53
CA CYS A 262 -9.35 4.11 19.50
C CYS A 262 -10.32 3.27 18.67
N LYS A 263 -11.62 3.50 18.90
CA LYS A 263 -12.70 2.73 18.27
C LYS A 263 -12.68 2.81 16.74
N ALA A 264 -12.37 3.98 16.17
CA ALA A 264 -12.34 4.17 14.73
C ALA A 264 -11.24 3.32 14.05
N VAL A 265 -10.06 3.23 14.68
CA VAL A 265 -8.96 2.36 14.20
C VAL A 265 -9.35 0.89 14.31
N LEU A 266 -9.96 0.48 15.42
CA LEU A 266 -10.48 -0.88 15.60
C LEU A 266 -11.49 -1.25 14.49
N GLU A 267 -12.47 -0.39 14.23
CA GLU A 267 -13.50 -0.62 13.21
C GLU A 267 -12.92 -0.67 11.80
N ALA A 268 -12.00 0.23 11.46
CA ALA A 268 -11.32 0.25 10.17
C ALA A 268 -10.39 -0.96 9.96
N SER A 269 -9.88 -1.54 11.04
CA SER A 269 -8.95 -2.67 11.01
C SER A 269 -9.64 -4.04 11.00
N ARG A 270 -10.98 -4.10 11.05
CA ARG A 270 -11.70 -5.38 11.10
C ARG A 270 -11.37 -6.26 9.90
N ASP A 271 -10.89 -7.47 10.21
CA ASP A 271 -10.41 -8.46 9.25
C ASP A 271 -9.33 -7.93 8.29
N ALA A 272 -8.60 -6.85 8.59
CA ALA A 272 -7.61 -6.29 7.68
C ALA A 272 -6.44 -7.27 7.44
N ASP A 273 -5.86 -7.22 6.24
CA ASP A 273 -4.71 -8.07 5.89
C ASP A 273 -3.42 -7.57 6.56
N LEU A 274 -3.33 -6.26 6.78
CA LEU A 274 -2.23 -5.62 7.50
C LEU A 274 -2.73 -4.42 8.30
N LEU A 275 -2.35 -4.35 9.57
CA LEU A 275 -2.42 -3.14 10.40
C LEU A 275 -0.99 -2.65 10.69
N ILE A 276 -0.70 -1.41 10.32
CA ILE A 276 0.52 -0.67 10.63
C ILE A 276 0.14 0.38 11.66
N HIS A 277 0.63 0.24 12.89
CA HIS A 277 0.17 1.04 14.01
C HIS A 277 1.34 1.68 14.77
N ASP A 278 1.17 2.92 15.21
CA ASP A 278 2.05 3.56 16.20
C ASP A 278 2.14 2.67 17.44
N SER A 279 3.36 2.32 17.82
CA SER A 279 3.68 1.55 19.02
C SER A 279 4.93 2.12 19.66
N SER A 280 4.90 3.44 19.89
CA SER A 280 6.02 4.21 20.44
C SER A 280 6.64 3.60 21.70
N PHE A 281 5.84 2.93 22.53
CA PHE A 281 6.22 2.56 23.89
C PHE A 281 6.00 1.09 24.25
N ALA A 282 6.84 0.57 25.16
CA ALA A 282 6.58 -0.69 25.84
C ALA A 282 5.52 -0.48 26.94
N ASP A 283 4.91 -1.54 27.44
CA ASP A 283 3.79 -1.44 28.39
C ASP A 283 4.17 -0.78 29.72
N GLU A 284 5.44 -0.87 30.12
CA GLU A 284 5.95 -0.19 31.32
C GLU A 284 5.90 1.34 31.23
N MET A 285 5.75 1.89 30.02
CA MET A 285 5.67 3.32 29.73
C MET A 285 4.23 3.78 29.43
N ALA A 286 3.22 3.03 29.88
CA ALA A 286 1.81 3.33 29.61
C ALA A 286 1.40 4.76 30.00
N ASP A 287 1.81 5.24 31.17
CA ASP A 287 1.51 6.62 31.62
C ASP A 287 2.04 7.66 30.63
N TRP A 288 3.25 7.45 30.11
CA TRP A 288 3.86 8.35 29.14
C TRP A 288 3.20 8.24 27.76
N ALA A 289 2.81 7.03 27.35
CA ALA A 289 2.07 6.81 26.13
C ALA A 289 0.72 7.57 26.18
N GLU A 290 0.01 7.52 27.30
CA GLU A 290 -1.22 8.28 27.51
C GLU A 290 -0.97 9.80 27.50
N GLU A 291 -0.01 10.29 28.28
CA GLU A 291 0.31 11.73 28.35
C GLU A 291 0.71 12.32 26.98
N SER A 292 1.48 11.55 26.20
CA SER A 292 1.95 11.96 24.88
C SER A 292 1.00 11.59 23.72
N MET A 293 -0.16 11.00 24.02
CA MET A 293 -1.17 10.60 23.04
C MET A 293 -0.65 9.58 21.99
N HIS A 294 0.15 8.62 22.44
CA HIS A 294 0.73 7.50 21.67
C HIS A 294 0.36 6.14 22.27
N SER A 295 0.59 5.04 21.58
CA SER A 295 0.19 3.70 22.08
C SER A 295 1.34 2.87 22.66
N THR A 296 1.02 1.96 23.59
CA THR A 296 1.93 0.88 23.97
C THR A 296 1.77 -0.35 23.08
N ALA A 297 2.81 -1.18 23.01
CA ALA A 297 2.81 -2.41 22.21
C ALA A 297 1.72 -3.41 22.60
N GLY A 298 1.43 -3.56 23.91
CA GLY A 298 0.38 -4.45 24.41
C GLY A 298 -1.02 -3.95 24.07
N GLU A 299 -1.26 -2.63 24.15
CA GLU A 299 -2.53 -2.02 23.75
C GLU A 299 -2.83 -2.22 22.27
N VAL A 300 -1.82 -1.97 21.42
CA VAL A 300 -1.92 -2.17 19.98
C VAL A 300 -2.17 -3.64 19.64
N ALA A 301 -1.48 -4.56 20.30
CA ALA A 301 -1.67 -5.99 20.09
C ALA A 301 -3.07 -6.46 20.52
N ALA A 302 -3.63 -5.88 21.59
CA ALA A 302 -5.00 -6.15 22.01
C ALA A 302 -6.01 -5.67 20.96
N LEU A 303 -5.86 -4.44 20.45
CA LEU A 303 -6.70 -3.90 19.38
C LEU A 303 -6.62 -4.77 18.11
N ALA A 304 -5.41 -5.15 17.70
CA ALA A 304 -5.18 -6.00 16.54
C ALA A 304 -5.87 -7.37 16.67
N LYS A 305 -5.78 -7.98 17.86
CA LYS A 305 -6.45 -9.23 18.17
C LYS A 305 -7.97 -9.11 18.10
N GLU A 306 -8.52 -8.05 18.68
CA GLU A 306 -9.96 -7.78 18.66
C GLU A 306 -10.47 -7.52 17.24
N ALA A 307 -9.70 -6.79 16.44
CA ALA A 307 -10.00 -6.51 15.04
C ALA A 307 -9.91 -7.76 14.14
N GLY A 308 -9.24 -8.83 14.58
CA GLY A 308 -9.00 -10.01 13.75
C GLY A 308 -8.06 -9.74 12.57
N VAL A 309 -7.12 -8.79 12.71
CA VAL A 309 -6.15 -8.51 11.64
C VAL A 309 -5.28 -9.74 11.38
N ARG A 310 -4.84 -9.92 10.14
CA ARG A 310 -3.97 -11.05 9.79
C ARG A 310 -2.55 -10.83 10.26
N LYS A 311 -2.03 -9.61 10.10
CA LYS A 311 -0.66 -9.23 10.48
C LYS A 311 -0.67 -7.85 11.11
N LEU A 312 0.13 -7.71 12.17
CA LEU A 312 0.37 -6.45 12.86
C LEU A 312 1.83 -6.03 12.64
N VAL A 313 2.04 -4.78 12.25
CA VAL A 313 3.35 -4.14 12.18
C VAL A 313 3.37 -2.94 13.12
N LEU A 314 4.30 -2.99 14.07
CA LEU A 314 4.56 -1.92 15.02
C LEU A 314 5.57 -0.94 14.42
N THR A 315 5.23 0.34 14.37
CA THR A 315 6.11 1.40 13.85
C THR A 315 6.12 2.61 14.80
N HIS A 316 6.75 3.70 14.36
CA HIS A 316 6.90 4.94 15.15
C HIS A 316 7.59 4.67 16.50
N ILE A 317 8.65 3.86 16.47
CA ILE A 317 9.31 3.37 17.67
C ILE A 317 10.09 4.51 18.33
N SER A 318 9.87 4.72 19.64
CA SER A 318 10.59 5.74 20.39
C SER A 318 12.11 5.51 20.30
N SER A 319 12.86 6.61 20.21
CA SER A 319 14.33 6.57 20.21
C SER A 319 14.94 5.85 21.43
N ARG A 320 14.18 5.67 22.52
CA ARG A 320 14.55 4.85 23.68
C ARG A 320 14.86 3.40 23.33
N TYR A 321 14.21 2.86 22.30
CA TYR A 321 14.32 1.46 21.87
C TYR A 321 15.12 1.33 20.56
N THR A 322 15.96 2.34 20.23
CA THR A 322 16.74 2.35 18.98
C THR A 322 17.65 1.14 18.84
N ASP A 323 18.32 0.76 19.93
CA ASP A 323 19.31 -0.31 19.95
C ASP A 323 18.68 -1.67 20.33
N ASP A 324 17.54 -1.66 21.02
CA ASP A 324 16.84 -2.88 21.44
C ASP A 324 15.32 -2.68 21.46
N VAL A 325 14.64 -3.36 20.54
CA VAL A 325 13.16 -3.37 20.41
C VAL A 325 12.51 -4.56 21.12
N GLU A 326 13.29 -5.41 21.78
CA GLU A 326 12.77 -6.60 22.46
C GLU A 326 11.68 -6.29 23.50
N PRO A 327 11.72 -5.17 24.26
CA PRO A 327 10.60 -4.81 25.15
C PRO A 327 9.27 -4.66 24.40
N ILE A 328 9.27 -3.95 23.27
CA ILE A 328 8.10 -3.74 22.39
C ILE A 328 7.60 -5.08 21.85
N LEU A 329 8.50 -5.91 21.33
CA LEU A 329 8.14 -7.18 20.72
C LEU A 329 7.62 -8.19 21.76
N LYS A 330 8.22 -8.22 22.96
CA LYS A 330 7.81 -9.09 24.06
C LYS A 330 6.40 -8.76 24.55
N ASP A 331 6.08 -7.48 24.68
CA ASP A 331 4.77 -7.05 25.16
C ASP A 331 3.66 -7.38 24.16
N SER A 332 3.88 -7.05 22.89
CA SER A 332 2.92 -7.37 21.82
C SER A 332 2.70 -8.88 21.62
N LYS A 333 3.77 -9.70 21.65
CA LYS A 333 3.68 -11.17 21.48
C LYS A 333 2.93 -11.90 22.61
N LYS A 334 2.77 -11.28 23.79
CA LYS A 334 1.90 -11.84 24.84
C LYS A 334 0.44 -11.92 24.39
N VAL A 335 0.02 -11.06 23.47
CA VAL A 335 -1.38 -10.88 23.08
C VAL A 335 -1.64 -11.33 21.65
N PHE A 336 -0.74 -11.01 20.71
CA PHE A 336 -0.91 -11.26 19.28
C PHE A 336 0.34 -11.91 18.68
N GLU A 337 0.18 -13.06 18.02
CA GLU A 337 1.30 -13.88 17.55
C GLU A 337 1.95 -13.33 16.27
N ASN A 338 1.17 -12.93 15.27
CA ASN A 338 1.67 -12.49 13.96
C ASN A 338 2.05 -11.00 13.93
N VAL A 339 2.85 -10.59 14.92
CA VAL A 339 3.37 -9.23 15.08
C VAL A 339 4.84 -9.15 14.72
N ILE A 340 5.22 -8.05 14.06
CA ILE A 340 6.62 -7.67 13.85
C ILE A 340 6.82 -6.19 14.18
N VAL A 341 8.03 -5.82 14.58
CA VAL A 341 8.46 -4.42 14.67
C VAL A 341 9.08 -4.02 13.34
N ALA A 342 8.61 -2.94 12.74
CA ALA A 342 9.15 -2.45 11.47
C ALA A 342 10.62 -2.05 11.64
N GLU A 343 11.39 -2.22 10.57
CA GLU A 343 12.74 -1.67 10.44
C GLU A 343 12.80 -0.83 9.18
N ASP A 344 13.67 0.17 9.17
CA ASP A 344 13.90 0.97 7.98
C ASP A 344 14.34 0.06 6.82
N LEU A 345 13.79 0.32 5.64
CA LEU A 345 13.95 -0.43 4.40
C LEU A 345 13.38 -1.85 4.43
N MET A 346 12.64 -2.24 5.47
CA MET A 346 11.88 -3.48 5.48
C MET A 346 10.83 -3.46 4.37
N GLU A 347 10.73 -4.56 3.62
CA GLU A 347 9.71 -4.75 2.60
C GLU A 347 8.77 -5.90 2.97
N LEU A 348 7.47 -5.69 2.80
CA LEU A 348 6.44 -6.71 2.98
C LEU A 348 5.59 -6.80 1.73
N GLU A 349 5.53 -7.98 1.13
CA GLU A 349 4.52 -8.31 0.14
C GLU A 349 3.21 -8.70 0.85
N ILE A 350 2.10 -8.15 0.38
CA ILE A 350 0.76 -8.45 0.90
C ILE A 350 0.08 -9.39 -0.12
N PRO A 351 0.12 -10.71 0.12
CA PRO A 351 -0.53 -11.65 -0.77
C PRO A 351 -2.05 -11.52 -0.65
N TYR A 352 -2.74 -11.93 -1.70
CA TYR A 352 -4.17 -12.18 -1.58
C TYR A 352 -4.41 -13.31 -0.57
N ARG A 353 -5.56 -13.24 0.10
CA ARG A 353 -5.98 -14.30 1.04
C ARG A 353 -5.99 -15.65 0.31
N PRO A 354 -5.39 -16.70 0.90
CA PRO A 354 -5.62 -18.07 0.43
C PRO A 354 -7.12 -18.36 0.55
N GLU A 355 -7.67 -18.95 -0.52
CA GLU A 355 -9.09 -19.28 -0.65
C GLU A 355 -9.47 -20.53 0.15
#